data_AF-A0A847ETW6-F1
#
_entry.id   AF-A0A847ETW6-F1
#
_cell.length_a   1.000
_cell.length_b   1.000
_cell.length_c   1.000
_cell.angle_alpha   90.00
_cell.angle_beta   90.00
_cell.angle_gamma   90.00
#
_symmetry.space_group_name_H-M   'P 1'
#
loop_
_entity.id
_entity.type
_entity.pdbx_description
1 polymer ?
#
loop_
_entity_poly.entity_id
_entity_poly.type
_entity_poly.pdbx_seq_one_letter_code
_entity_poly.pdbx_strand_id
1 'polypeptide(L)'
;MLQKEVFEELGGLVEGTQGAQDWDLVLRYVTAYHLKWNVVHIPKILYHWRVYPGSTALANSGDKDWAYENQRGVLEGYLKRRELKGEVIEGAFEGSWRVKFKIVGNPKVSIVIPTKDKVEYLRRAISSIIEHTKYSNYEIVVVDNRSNEVETLEYLKEIKRDGVKVLEYDMPFHFGKLYNWASKQVDGEYMLILNNDIKVLNEFWLESMLEWCQLPEVGSVGAKLYYPNGKIQHAGVIVGAGGVAAHSHRLEDGDTFGYEACVVNVRNYLAVTGACVMVRRKLFLDMNGFDEVFDPAYQDVDFGIRLYERGLYNVYTPYTELIHYESVSRLDTKNKEDLEKDTVNAEKLRKRWPQYIEYMGGRDPFYNDNLSYAHEDFRIKLKLSSIIENKQII
;
A
#
# COMPACT_ATOMS: atom_id res chain seq x y z
N MET A 1 21.90 -9.60 8.55
CA MET A 1 23.34 -9.68 8.87
C MET A 1 24.09 -8.97 7.75
N LEU A 2 25.04 -8.11 8.07
CA LEU A 2 25.89 -7.38 7.12
C LEU A 2 27.24 -8.10 6.96
N GLN A 3 27.88 -7.98 5.80
CA GLN A 3 29.25 -8.46 5.61
C GLN A 3 30.20 -7.65 6.50
N LYS A 4 31.23 -8.30 7.05
CA LYS A 4 32.15 -7.67 8.00
C LYS A 4 32.88 -6.50 7.34
N GLU A 5 33.32 -6.69 6.11
CA GLU A 5 34.06 -5.72 5.31
C GLU A 5 33.22 -4.44 5.12
N VAL A 6 31.91 -4.60 4.87
CA VAL A 6 30.99 -3.47 4.76
C VAL A 6 30.81 -2.74 6.09
N PHE A 7 30.72 -3.46 7.21
CA PHE A 7 30.63 -2.85 8.53
C PHE A 7 31.88 -1.99 8.82
N GLU A 8 33.07 -2.50 8.48
CA GLU A 8 34.34 -1.78 8.63
C GLU A 8 34.44 -0.57 7.67
N GLU A 9 34.04 -0.71 6.41
CA GLU A 9 33.99 0.38 5.41
C GLU A 9 33.05 1.52 5.84
N LEU A 10 31.92 1.19 6.46
CA LEU A 10 30.98 2.17 6.99
C LEU A 10 31.46 2.82 8.30
N GLY A 11 32.60 2.41 8.86
CA GLY A 11 33.16 2.95 10.10
C GLY A 11 32.51 2.38 11.37
N GLY A 12 31.81 1.25 11.28
CA GLY A 12 31.19 0.57 12.42
C GLY A 12 29.99 1.30 13.02
N LEU A 13 29.85 1.22 14.34
CA LEU A 13 28.81 1.93 15.11
C LEU A 13 29.27 3.36 15.44
N VAL A 14 28.36 4.33 15.34
CA VAL A 14 28.67 5.75 15.50
C VAL A 14 28.27 6.23 16.89
N GLU A 15 29.17 6.92 17.59
CA GLU A 15 28.87 7.58 18.86
C GLU A 15 27.81 8.68 18.67
N GLY A 16 26.87 8.81 19.61
CA GLY A 16 25.72 9.72 19.49
C GLY A 16 24.50 9.07 18.82
N THR A 17 24.58 7.79 18.43
CA THR A 17 23.43 7.03 17.91
C THR A 17 22.92 6.01 18.92
N GLN A 18 23.30 6.12 20.19
CA GLN A 18 22.94 5.13 21.20
C GLN A 18 21.41 4.95 21.26
N GLY A 19 20.93 3.69 21.36
CA GLY A 19 19.51 3.38 21.32
C GLY A 19 18.91 3.33 19.90
N ALA A 20 19.67 3.72 18.88
CA ALA A 20 19.30 3.70 17.46
C ALA A 20 20.49 3.28 16.55
N GLN A 21 21.51 2.62 17.10
CA GLN A 21 22.76 2.35 16.36
C GLN A 21 22.53 1.38 15.19
N ASP A 22 21.59 0.46 15.35
CA ASP A 22 21.15 -0.47 14.32
C ASP A 22 20.44 0.24 13.16
N TRP A 23 19.59 1.22 13.46
CA TRP A 23 18.94 2.07 12.46
C TRP A 23 19.99 2.87 11.67
N ASP A 24 20.92 3.51 12.38
CA ASP A 24 21.98 4.30 11.75
C ASP A 24 22.84 3.46 10.81
N LEU A 25 23.28 2.28 11.27
CA LEU A 25 24.08 1.37 10.46
C LEU A 25 23.33 0.90 9.21
N VAL A 26 22.07 0.50 9.35
CA VAL A 26 21.24 0.07 8.20
C VAL A 26 21.01 1.24 7.24
N LEU A 27 20.71 2.44 7.74
CA LEU A 27 20.44 3.61 6.90
C LEU A 27 21.70 4.12 6.20
N ARG A 28 22.87 4.05 6.83
CA ARG A 28 24.17 4.29 6.17
C ARG A 28 24.45 3.26 5.09
N TYR A 29 24.19 1.97 5.38
CA TYR A 29 24.36 0.90 4.41
C TYR A 29 23.50 1.10 3.16
N VAL A 30 22.18 1.30 3.31
CA VAL A 30 21.30 1.47 2.15
C VAL A 30 21.58 2.75 1.35
N THR A 31 22.22 3.75 1.98
CA THR A 31 22.68 4.97 1.32
C THR A 31 23.98 4.74 0.55
N ALA A 32 25.01 4.17 1.17
CA ALA A 32 26.32 3.96 0.56
C ALA A 32 26.28 2.94 -0.59
N TYR A 33 25.45 1.90 -0.45
CA TYR A 33 25.30 0.84 -1.45
C TYR A 33 23.98 0.96 -2.21
N HIS A 34 23.43 2.17 -2.38
CA HIS A 34 22.15 2.40 -3.05
C HIS A 34 21.99 1.55 -4.33
N LEU A 35 20.92 0.76 -4.40
CA LEU A 35 20.60 -0.19 -5.50
C LEU A 35 21.61 -1.33 -5.73
N LYS A 36 22.59 -1.51 -4.84
CA LYS A 36 23.58 -2.59 -4.86
C LYS A 36 23.38 -3.58 -3.69
N TRP A 37 22.16 -3.67 -3.19
CA TRP A 37 21.81 -4.58 -2.10
C TRP A 37 20.53 -5.34 -2.42
N ASN A 38 20.49 -6.60 -1.98
CA ASN A 38 19.29 -7.43 -1.99
C ASN A 38 18.89 -7.66 -0.53
N VAL A 39 17.78 -7.04 -0.09
CA VAL A 39 17.17 -7.37 1.19
C VAL A 39 16.32 -8.62 0.96
N VAL A 40 16.64 -9.68 1.71
CA VAL A 40 15.88 -10.93 1.70
C VAL A 40 15.40 -11.23 3.10
N HIS A 41 14.17 -11.74 3.20
CA HIS A 41 13.66 -12.24 4.45
C HIS A 41 14.35 -13.56 4.81
N ILE A 42 14.82 -13.69 6.05
CA ILE A 42 15.36 -14.96 6.55
C ILE A 42 14.32 -15.54 7.52
N PRO A 43 13.55 -16.57 7.12
CA PRO A 43 12.47 -17.13 7.93
C PRO A 43 12.99 -18.08 9.03
N LYS A 44 14.08 -17.69 9.71
CA LYS A 44 14.68 -18.45 10.81
C LYS A 44 14.78 -17.56 12.05
N ILE A 45 14.47 -18.13 13.21
CA ILE A 45 14.74 -17.48 14.50
C ILE A 45 16.24 -17.61 14.77
N LEU A 46 17.00 -16.57 14.45
CA LEU A 46 18.47 -16.56 14.58
C LEU A 46 18.95 -15.83 15.83
N TYR A 47 18.07 -15.11 16.51
CA TYR A 47 18.41 -14.27 17.64
C TYR A 47 17.22 -14.18 18.61
N HIS A 48 17.52 -14.23 19.90
CA HIS A 48 16.59 -13.92 20.98
C HIS A 48 17.14 -12.74 21.76
N TRP A 49 16.38 -11.65 21.79
CA TRP A 49 16.76 -10.47 22.57
C TRP A 49 16.50 -10.74 24.05
N ARG A 50 17.52 -10.55 24.89
CA ARG A 50 17.37 -10.66 26.36
C ARG A 50 16.77 -9.37 26.92
N VAL A 51 15.57 -9.44 27.47
CA VAL A 51 14.91 -8.32 28.18
C VAL A 51 15.31 -8.36 29.66
N TYR A 52 15.84 -7.26 30.19
CA TYR A 52 16.22 -7.12 31.60
C TYR A 52 15.96 -5.68 32.09
N PRO A 53 15.85 -5.43 33.42
CA PRO A 53 15.60 -4.09 33.97
C PRO A 53 16.69 -3.09 33.53
N GLY A 54 16.29 -1.95 32.93
CA GLY A 54 17.19 -0.96 32.33
C GLY A 54 17.52 -1.19 30.85
N SER A 55 17.03 -2.28 30.24
CA SER A 55 17.12 -2.48 28.80
C SER A 55 16.27 -1.46 28.03
N THR A 56 16.74 -1.02 26.87
CA THR A 56 15.95 -0.22 25.92
C THR A 56 14.67 -0.95 25.48
N ALA A 57 14.65 -2.29 25.55
CA ALA A 57 13.53 -3.14 25.14
C ALA A 57 12.27 -3.07 26.05
N LEU A 58 12.36 -2.51 27.25
CA LEU A 58 11.18 -2.26 28.10
C LEU A 58 10.64 -0.85 27.80
N ALA A 59 9.49 -0.76 27.14
CA ALA A 59 8.69 0.46 27.09
C ALA A 59 8.22 0.82 28.53
N ASN A 60 8.17 2.11 28.88
CA ASN A 60 7.82 2.69 30.20
C ASN A 60 8.95 2.96 31.21
N SER A 61 10.10 3.46 30.80
CA SER A 61 10.99 4.18 31.73
C SER A 61 11.25 5.55 31.16
N GLY A 62 10.63 6.60 31.71
CA GLY A 62 10.82 8.01 31.34
C GLY A 62 12.25 8.56 31.48
N ASP A 63 13.26 7.69 31.49
CA ASP A 63 14.70 7.94 31.51
C ASP A 63 15.33 7.79 30.09
N LYS A 64 14.53 7.86 29.02
CA LYS A 64 14.96 7.47 27.66
C LYS A 64 14.79 8.55 26.57
N ASP A 65 14.53 9.80 26.93
CA ASP A 65 14.38 10.91 25.97
C ASP A 65 15.57 11.02 24.99
N TRP A 66 16.79 10.82 25.50
CA TRP A 66 18.01 10.81 24.71
C TRP A 66 18.00 9.74 23.60
N ALA A 67 17.36 8.59 23.81
CA ALA A 67 17.29 7.52 22.80
C ALA A 67 16.32 7.89 21.67
N TYR A 68 15.21 8.55 22.00
CA TYR A 68 14.26 9.07 21.01
C TYR A 68 14.87 10.22 20.21
N GLU A 69 15.60 11.13 20.86
CA GLU A 69 16.37 12.19 20.19
C GLU A 69 17.38 11.59 19.21
N ASN A 70 18.10 10.54 19.62
CA ASN A 70 19.03 9.83 18.74
C ASN A 70 18.33 9.15 17.56
N GLN A 71 17.18 8.50 17.77
CA GLN A 71 16.38 7.92 16.67
C GLN A 71 15.96 8.98 15.65
N ARG A 72 15.45 10.13 16.12
CA ARG A 72 15.10 11.25 15.25
C ARG A 72 16.32 11.75 14.48
N GLY A 73 17.44 11.99 15.17
CA GLY A 73 18.68 12.47 14.57
C GLY A 73 19.26 11.50 13.53
N VAL A 74 19.11 10.19 13.74
CA VAL A 74 19.50 9.16 12.76
C VAL A 74 18.66 9.24 11.47
N LEU A 75 17.35 9.43 11.59
CA LEU A 75 16.44 9.59 10.46
C LEU A 75 16.68 10.92 9.71
N GLU A 76 16.90 12.01 10.43
CA GLU A 76 17.28 13.31 9.85
C GLU A 76 18.64 13.22 9.14
N GLY A 77 19.59 12.49 9.75
CA GLY A 77 20.88 12.17 9.14
C GLY A 77 20.72 11.37 7.84
N TYR A 78 19.79 10.41 7.79
CA TYR A 78 19.45 9.69 6.56
C TYR A 78 18.93 10.62 5.46
N LEU A 79 17.96 11.49 5.79
CA LEU A 79 17.43 12.48 4.85
C LEU A 79 18.56 13.36 4.29
N LYS A 80 19.44 13.87 5.16
CA LYS A 80 20.58 14.69 4.77
C LYS A 80 21.56 13.94 3.84
N ARG A 81 21.91 12.69 4.16
CA ARG A 81 22.85 11.89 3.34
C ARG A 81 22.29 11.55 1.96
N ARG A 82 20.97 11.37 1.84
CA ARG A 82 20.27 11.11 0.57
C ARG A 82 19.84 12.37 -0.18
N GLU A 83 20.12 13.56 0.37
CA GLU A 83 19.65 14.86 -0.14
C GLU A 83 18.11 14.93 -0.30
N LEU A 84 17.38 14.19 0.54
CA LEU A 84 15.92 14.17 0.55
C LEU A 84 15.38 15.29 1.42
N LYS A 85 14.41 16.05 0.88
CA LYS A 85 13.71 17.09 1.65
C LYS A 85 12.55 16.44 2.39
N GLY A 86 12.48 16.64 3.70
CA GLY A 86 11.41 16.11 4.55
C GLY A 86 11.63 16.48 6.01
N GLU A 87 10.68 16.08 6.84
CA GLU A 87 10.73 16.24 8.29
C GLU A 87 10.49 14.89 8.96
N VAL A 88 11.12 14.69 10.13
CA VAL A 88 10.89 13.52 10.98
C VAL A 88 9.96 13.96 12.10
N ILE A 89 8.74 13.45 12.07
CA ILE A 89 7.70 13.76 13.06
C ILE A 89 7.31 12.51 13.84
N GLU A 90 6.64 12.70 14.97
CA GLU A 90 6.13 11.61 15.80
C GLU A 90 5.12 10.76 15.03
N GLY A 91 5.19 9.44 15.23
CA GLY A 91 4.30 8.47 14.64
C GLY A 91 3.06 8.19 15.50
N ALA A 92 2.47 7.02 15.32
CA ALA A 92 1.21 6.63 15.96
C ALA A 92 1.34 6.33 17.47
N PHE A 93 2.55 6.10 17.98
CA PHE A 93 2.83 5.82 19.39
C PHE A 93 4.23 6.33 19.79
N GLU A 94 4.47 6.42 21.10
CA GLU A 94 5.75 6.88 21.65
C GLU A 94 6.93 6.03 21.11
N GLY A 95 7.97 6.69 20.61
CA GLY A 95 9.12 6.03 20.00
C GLY A 95 8.91 5.55 18.55
N SER A 96 7.75 5.82 17.95
CA SER A 96 7.54 5.66 16.50
C SER A 96 7.70 6.98 15.75
N TRP A 97 8.12 6.90 14.49
CA TRP A 97 8.48 8.06 13.68
C TRP A 97 7.85 7.97 12.29
N ARG A 98 7.34 9.11 11.80
CA ARG A 98 7.00 9.30 10.38
C ARG A 98 8.06 10.17 9.73
N VAL A 99 8.65 9.66 8.65
CA VAL A 99 9.38 10.49 7.69
C VAL A 99 8.36 11.06 6.71
N LYS A 100 8.10 12.37 6.82
CA LYS A 100 7.18 13.08 5.92
C LYS A 100 7.99 13.82 4.87
N PHE A 101 8.02 13.29 3.66
CA PHE A 101 8.77 13.90 2.56
C PHE A 101 8.09 15.20 2.11
N LYS A 102 8.91 16.22 1.81
CA LYS A 102 8.41 17.46 1.27
C LYS A 102 8.09 17.26 -0.21
N ILE A 103 6.85 17.52 -0.60
CA ILE A 103 6.45 17.53 -2.00
C ILE A 103 7.29 18.57 -2.76
N VAL A 104 7.95 18.13 -3.82
CA VAL A 104 8.77 18.99 -4.69
C VAL A 104 7.93 19.48 -5.86
N GLY A 105 7.97 20.79 -6.12
CA GLY A 105 7.21 21.42 -7.20
C GLY A 105 5.72 21.54 -6.88
N ASN A 106 4.90 21.54 -7.93
CA ASN A 106 3.44 21.54 -7.82
C ASN A 106 2.87 20.59 -8.89
N PRO A 107 3.18 19.28 -8.86
CA PRO A 107 2.81 18.37 -9.94
C PRO A 107 1.31 18.10 -10.00
N LYS A 108 0.75 18.08 -11.21
CA LYS A 108 -0.68 17.82 -11.38
C LYS A 108 -1.01 16.36 -11.07
N VAL A 109 -2.05 16.12 -10.26
CA VAL A 109 -2.61 14.78 -10.00
C VAL A 109 -3.96 14.61 -10.71
N SER A 110 -4.06 13.65 -11.63
CA SER A 110 -5.34 13.29 -12.27
C SER A 110 -6.02 12.17 -11.49
N ILE A 111 -7.12 12.48 -10.79
CA ILE A 111 -7.93 11.51 -10.05
C ILE A 111 -8.95 10.90 -11.02
N VAL A 112 -8.75 9.64 -11.41
CA VAL A 112 -9.55 8.95 -12.43
C VAL A 112 -10.55 8.02 -11.76
N ILE A 113 -11.84 8.29 -11.99
CA ILE A 113 -12.97 7.61 -11.35
C ILE A 113 -13.90 7.03 -12.44
N PRO A 114 -13.95 5.70 -12.64
CA PRO A 114 -14.91 5.08 -13.54
C PRO A 114 -16.30 5.08 -12.90
N THR A 115 -17.35 5.23 -13.68
CA THR A 115 -18.72 5.14 -13.18
C THR A 115 -19.64 4.45 -14.17
N LYS A 116 -20.66 3.77 -13.64
CA LYS A 116 -21.82 3.29 -14.36
C LYS A 116 -22.98 3.29 -13.39
N ASP A 117 -23.85 4.28 -13.53
CA ASP A 117 -25.07 4.43 -12.71
C ASP A 117 -24.78 4.51 -11.20
N LYS A 118 -25.84 4.44 -10.35
CA LYS A 118 -25.73 4.54 -8.88
C LYS A 118 -25.07 5.85 -8.42
N VAL A 119 -25.67 6.95 -8.88
CA VAL A 119 -25.19 8.33 -8.71
C VAL A 119 -24.83 8.70 -7.26
N GLU A 120 -25.47 8.09 -6.26
CA GLU A 120 -25.25 8.37 -4.84
C GLU A 120 -23.82 8.05 -4.38
N TYR A 121 -23.18 7.03 -4.96
CA TYR A 121 -21.79 6.69 -4.64
C TYR A 121 -20.83 7.69 -5.28
N LEU A 122 -21.02 7.96 -6.57
CA LEU A 122 -20.19 8.91 -7.29
C LEU A 122 -20.29 10.31 -6.66
N ARG A 123 -21.51 10.75 -6.31
CA ARG A 123 -21.74 12.03 -5.64
C ARG A 123 -21.01 12.10 -4.30
N ARG A 124 -21.10 11.06 -3.48
CA ARG A 124 -20.38 10.98 -2.20
C ARG A 124 -18.86 11.05 -2.40
N ALA A 125 -18.33 10.30 -3.37
CA ALA A 125 -16.91 10.29 -3.67
C ALA A 125 -16.41 11.68 -4.06
N ILE A 126 -17.04 12.29 -5.07
CA ILE A 126 -16.66 13.63 -5.56
C ILE A 126 -16.79 14.68 -4.46
N SER A 127 -17.91 14.71 -3.73
CA SER A 127 -18.10 15.66 -2.63
C SER A 127 -17.03 15.51 -1.56
N SER A 128 -16.69 14.29 -1.14
CA SER A 128 -15.65 14.07 -0.13
C SER A 128 -14.25 14.45 -0.61
N ILE A 129 -13.94 14.26 -1.90
CA ILE A 129 -12.68 14.70 -2.49
C ILE A 129 -12.59 16.22 -2.45
N ILE A 130 -13.64 16.92 -2.89
CA ILE A 130 -13.68 18.40 -2.91
C ILE A 130 -13.61 18.97 -1.49
N GLU A 131 -14.32 18.36 -0.54
CA GLU A 131 -14.38 18.82 0.85
C GLU A 131 -13.05 18.66 1.60
N HIS A 132 -12.37 17.52 1.43
CA HIS A 132 -11.22 17.18 2.25
C HIS A 132 -9.87 17.48 1.59
N THR A 133 -9.75 17.51 0.27
CA THR A 133 -8.42 17.60 -0.38
C THR A 133 -7.79 18.99 -0.20
N LYS A 134 -6.66 19.07 0.52
CA LYS A 134 -5.88 20.33 0.67
C LYS A 134 -4.92 20.60 -0.47
N TYR A 135 -4.42 19.54 -1.12
CA TYR A 135 -3.57 19.71 -2.29
C TYR A 135 -4.32 20.47 -3.39
N SER A 136 -3.68 21.48 -4.00
CA SER A 136 -4.39 22.39 -4.91
C SER A 136 -4.32 22.00 -6.38
N ASN A 137 -3.27 21.30 -6.82
CA ASN A 137 -3.08 20.97 -8.24
C ASN A 137 -3.57 19.57 -8.59
N TYR A 138 -4.87 19.35 -8.50
CA TYR A 138 -5.50 18.11 -8.94
C TYR A 138 -6.65 18.39 -9.92
N GLU A 139 -7.01 17.36 -10.67
CA GLU A 139 -8.27 17.33 -11.43
C GLU A 139 -9.05 16.06 -11.09
N ILE A 140 -10.36 16.14 -11.13
CA ILE A 140 -11.25 14.98 -11.06
C ILE A 140 -11.66 14.63 -12.51
N VAL A 141 -11.42 13.38 -12.89
CA VAL A 141 -11.75 12.84 -14.21
C VAL A 141 -12.70 11.66 -14.03
N VAL A 142 -13.98 11.90 -14.31
CA VAL A 142 -15.01 10.86 -14.29
C VAL A 142 -15.06 10.21 -15.66
N VAL A 143 -14.94 8.88 -15.70
CA VAL A 143 -15.05 8.08 -16.91
C VAL A 143 -16.38 7.33 -16.88
N ASP A 144 -17.37 7.88 -17.58
CA ASP A 144 -18.69 7.26 -17.72
C ASP A 144 -18.62 6.05 -18.65
N ASN A 145 -19.00 4.88 -18.15
CA ASN A 145 -19.05 3.64 -18.89
C ASN A 145 -20.48 3.19 -19.13
N ARG A 146 -21.16 3.91 -20.04
CA ARG A 146 -22.53 3.61 -20.51
C ARG A 146 -23.56 3.68 -19.39
N SER A 147 -23.52 4.72 -18.55
CA SER A 147 -24.62 5.03 -17.63
C SER A 147 -25.91 5.28 -18.43
N ASN A 148 -27.04 4.87 -17.86
CA ASN A 148 -28.35 5.02 -18.48
C ASN A 148 -29.44 5.53 -17.51
N GLU A 149 -29.17 5.58 -16.21
CA GLU A 149 -30.06 6.19 -15.23
C GLU A 149 -30.15 7.70 -15.45
N VAL A 150 -31.36 8.24 -15.44
CA VAL A 150 -31.63 9.67 -15.70
C VAL A 150 -30.88 10.52 -14.67
N GLU A 151 -30.94 10.14 -13.40
CA GLU A 151 -30.30 10.84 -12.30
C GLU A 151 -28.77 10.87 -12.44
N THR A 152 -28.17 9.77 -12.93
CA THR A 152 -26.73 9.71 -13.19
C THR A 152 -26.34 10.62 -14.34
N LEU A 153 -27.08 10.57 -15.46
CA LEU A 153 -26.81 11.42 -16.63
C LEU A 153 -26.99 12.91 -16.33
N GLU A 154 -27.96 13.28 -15.49
CA GLU A 154 -28.14 14.64 -15.00
C GLU A 154 -26.99 15.10 -14.12
N TYR A 155 -26.55 14.27 -13.18
CA TYR A 155 -25.41 14.58 -12.31
C TYR A 155 -24.09 14.72 -13.09
N LEU A 156 -23.86 13.88 -14.10
CA LEU A 156 -22.68 14.00 -14.98
C LEU A 156 -22.67 15.36 -15.71
N LYS A 157 -23.84 15.88 -16.12
CA LYS A 157 -23.96 17.22 -16.71
C LYS A 157 -23.72 18.32 -15.69
N GLU A 158 -24.17 18.15 -14.45
CA GLU A 158 -23.96 19.06 -13.31
C GLU A 158 -22.46 19.21 -13.02
N ILE A 159 -21.76 18.13 -12.67
CA ILE A 159 -20.34 18.18 -12.29
C ILE A 159 -19.44 18.66 -13.43
N LYS A 160 -19.82 18.39 -14.69
CA LYS A 160 -19.11 18.89 -15.86
C LYS A 160 -19.13 20.41 -15.94
N ARG A 161 -20.22 21.06 -15.51
CA ARG A 161 -20.32 22.52 -15.42
C ARG A 161 -19.49 23.06 -14.25
N ASP A 162 -19.37 22.29 -13.19
CA ASP A 162 -18.58 22.63 -11.99
C ASP A 162 -17.07 22.40 -12.16
N GLY A 163 -16.62 22.03 -13.36
CA GLY A 163 -15.19 21.89 -13.70
C GLY A 163 -14.64 20.47 -13.61
N VAL A 164 -15.46 19.47 -13.26
CA VAL A 164 -15.05 18.06 -13.34
C VAL A 164 -14.94 17.63 -14.80
N LYS A 165 -13.87 16.94 -15.16
CA LYS A 165 -13.71 16.40 -16.51
C LYS A 165 -14.51 15.12 -16.63
N VAL A 166 -15.55 15.12 -17.46
CA VAL A 166 -16.35 13.92 -17.73
C VAL A 166 -16.02 13.38 -19.12
N LEU A 167 -15.56 12.14 -19.17
CA LEU A 167 -15.18 11.39 -20.37
C LEU A 167 -16.14 10.23 -20.58
N GLU A 168 -16.53 10.00 -21.83
CA GLU A 168 -17.36 8.86 -22.22
C GLU A 168 -16.48 7.70 -22.70
N TYR A 169 -16.72 6.50 -22.15
CA TYR A 169 -16.05 5.26 -22.54
C TYR A 169 -17.10 4.26 -23.04
N ASP A 170 -17.43 4.36 -24.32
CA ASP A 170 -18.44 3.52 -24.98
C ASP A 170 -17.88 2.15 -25.41
N MET A 171 -17.40 1.37 -24.43
CA MET A 171 -16.94 -0.01 -24.64
C MET A 171 -17.47 -0.91 -23.50
N PRO A 172 -17.52 -2.24 -23.67
CA PRO A 172 -17.81 -3.13 -22.54
C PRO A 172 -16.87 -2.86 -21.36
N PHE A 173 -17.43 -2.89 -20.15
CA PHE A 173 -16.63 -2.68 -18.94
C PHE A 173 -15.52 -3.71 -18.86
N HIS A 174 -14.31 -3.21 -18.63
CA HIS A 174 -13.15 -4.01 -18.27
C HIS A 174 -12.22 -3.08 -17.51
N PHE A 175 -11.96 -3.39 -16.24
CA PHE A 175 -11.25 -2.49 -15.32
C PHE A 175 -9.90 -2.04 -15.89
N GLY A 176 -9.05 -3.00 -16.29
CA GLY A 176 -7.74 -2.72 -16.88
C GLY A 176 -7.81 -1.83 -18.14
N LYS A 177 -8.61 -2.22 -19.14
CA LYS A 177 -8.81 -1.46 -20.39
C LYS A 177 -9.26 -0.03 -20.17
N LEU A 178 -10.20 0.19 -19.25
CA LEU A 178 -10.72 1.51 -18.95
C LEU A 178 -9.61 2.43 -18.41
N TYR A 179 -8.85 1.99 -17.40
CA TYR A 179 -7.74 2.79 -16.87
C TYR A 179 -6.58 2.92 -17.86
N ASN A 180 -6.29 1.89 -18.65
CA ASN A 180 -5.31 1.96 -19.75
C ASN A 180 -5.68 3.04 -20.77
N TRP A 181 -6.96 3.11 -21.15
CA TRP A 181 -7.47 4.15 -22.02
C TRP A 181 -7.44 5.52 -21.35
N ALA A 182 -7.96 5.64 -20.12
CA ALA A 182 -8.06 6.89 -19.38
C ALA A 182 -6.67 7.51 -19.10
N SER A 183 -5.66 6.69 -18.85
CA SER A 183 -4.27 7.15 -18.67
C SER A 183 -3.74 7.95 -19.87
N LYS A 184 -4.27 7.71 -21.07
CA LYS A 184 -3.92 8.44 -22.29
C LYS A 184 -4.73 9.73 -22.46
N GLN A 185 -5.86 9.87 -21.75
CA GLN A 185 -6.77 11.02 -21.83
C GLN A 185 -6.49 12.12 -20.79
N VAL A 186 -5.65 11.83 -19.80
CA VAL A 186 -5.25 12.75 -18.74
C VAL A 186 -3.82 13.24 -18.93
N ASP A 187 -3.48 14.38 -18.35
CA ASP A 187 -2.18 15.05 -18.49
C ASP A 187 -1.44 15.25 -17.16
N GLY A 188 -2.02 14.79 -16.03
CA GLY A 188 -1.35 14.80 -14.74
C GLY A 188 -0.03 14.04 -14.76
N GLU A 189 0.97 14.57 -14.06
CA GLU A 189 2.25 13.89 -13.83
C GLU A 189 2.03 12.60 -13.02
N TYR A 190 1.05 12.64 -12.12
CA TYR A 190 0.59 11.51 -11.33
C TYR A 190 -0.86 11.18 -11.71
N MET A 191 -1.17 9.89 -11.75
CA MET A 191 -2.51 9.37 -11.93
C MET A 191 -2.92 8.64 -10.66
N LEU A 192 -4.06 9.00 -10.11
CA LEU A 192 -4.71 8.27 -9.03
C LEU A 192 -5.84 7.44 -9.63
N ILE A 193 -5.71 6.13 -9.53
CA ILE A 193 -6.75 5.16 -9.86
C ILE A 193 -7.65 5.05 -8.63
N LEU A 194 -8.92 5.37 -8.77
CA LEU A 194 -9.85 5.45 -7.66
C LEU A 194 -11.22 4.89 -8.04
N ASN A 195 -11.80 4.03 -7.20
CA ASN A 195 -13.17 3.56 -7.37
C ASN A 195 -14.20 4.68 -7.10
N ASN A 196 -15.42 4.55 -7.65
CA ASN A 196 -16.48 5.56 -7.47
C ASN A 196 -17.24 5.47 -6.15
N ASP A 197 -17.04 4.44 -5.35
CA ASP A 197 -17.73 4.16 -4.10
C ASP A 197 -16.80 4.33 -2.89
N ILE A 198 -15.97 5.37 -2.95
CA ILE A 198 -15.07 5.78 -1.87
C ILE A 198 -15.59 7.03 -1.14
N LYS A 199 -15.13 7.24 0.09
CA LYS A 199 -15.26 8.49 0.83
C LYS A 199 -13.92 8.81 1.50
N VAL A 200 -13.39 10.00 1.21
CA VAL A 200 -12.18 10.52 1.86
C VAL A 200 -12.45 10.85 3.32
N LEU A 201 -11.51 10.52 4.22
CA LEU A 201 -11.65 10.76 5.66
C LEU A 201 -10.73 11.86 6.21
N ASN A 202 -9.62 12.16 5.54
CA ASN A 202 -8.62 13.06 6.08
C ASN A 202 -8.08 14.07 5.05
N GLU A 203 -7.64 15.23 5.53
CA GLU A 203 -7.35 16.39 4.68
C GLU A 203 -6.10 16.24 3.79
N PHE A 204 -5.09 15.53 4.30
CA PHE A 204 -3.78 15.36 3.65
C PHE A 204 -3.62 14.00 2.96
N TRP A 205 -4.74 13.36 2.63
CA TRP A 205 -4.76 12.01 2.04
C TRP A 205 -3.97 11.96 0.73
N LEU A 206 -4.16 12.95 -0.15
CA LEU A 206 -3.53 13.00 -1.47
C LEU A 206 -2.03 13.33 -1.36
N GLU A 207 -1.66 14.30 -0.53
CA GLU A 207 -0.27 14.65 -0.25
C GLU A 207 0.51 13.47 0.35
N SER A 208 -0.13 12.70 1.23
CA SER A 208 0.50 11.53 1.86
C SER A 208 0.77 10.40 0.88
N MET A 209 0.07 10.33 -0.26
CA MET A 209 0.44 9.43 -1.36
C MET A 209 1.53 10.04 -2.22
N LEU A 210 1.39 11.33 -2.54
CA LEU A 210 2.30 12.05 -3.44
C LEU A 210 3.72 12.13 -2.89
N GLU A 211 3.88 12.34 -1.58
CA GLU A 211 5.19 12.42 -0.92
C GLU A 211 6.04 11.16 -1.16
N TRP A 212 5.42 9.98 -1.15
CA TRP A 212 6.08 8.71 -1.45
C TRP A 212 6.19 8.44 -2.94
N CYS A 213 5.17 8.79 -3.72
CA CYS A 213 5.15 8.54 -5.17
C CYS A 213 6.20 9.37 -5.93
N GLN A 214 6.71 10.46 -5.34
CA GLN A 214 7.83 11.24 -5.87
C GLN A 214 9.20 10.56 -5.75
N LEU A 215 9.35 9.56 -4.86
CA LEU A 215 10.62 8.85 -4.71
C LEU A 215 10.89 7.98 -5.95
N PRO A 216 12.07 8.07 -6.57
CA PRO A 216 12.42 7.32 -7.77
C PRO A 216 12.18 5.81 -7.63
N GLU A 217 12.53 5.25 -6.47
CA GLU A 217 12.40 3.83 -6.14
C GLU A 217 10.97 3.36 -5.87
N VAL A 218 9.97 4.25 -5.77
CA VAL A 218 8.57 3.88 -5.52
C VAL A 218 7.80 3.77 -6.83
N GLY A 219 7.19 2.60 -7.10
CA GLY A 219 6.39 2.35 -8.30
C GLY A 219 4.93 2.78 -8.15
N SER A 220 4.32 2.51 -6.99
CA SER A 220 2.96 2.90 -6.68
C SER A 220 2.75 3.11 -5.18
N VAL A 221 1.70 3.86 -4.82
CA VAL A 221 1.31 4.10 -3.43
C VAL A 221 -0.16 3.75 -3.23
N GLY A 222 -0.50 2.97 -2.20
CA GLY A 222 -1.87 2.58 -1.85
C GLY A 222 -2.29 3.10 -0.48
N ALA A 223 -3.60 3.16 -0.26
CA ALA A 223 -4.23 3.75 0.92
C ALA A 223 -4.57 2.72 2.02
N LYS A 224 -4.97 3.20 3.20
CA LYS A 224 -5.73 2.42 4.19
C LYS A 224 -7.22 2.55 3.89
N LEU A 225 -7.90 1.41 3.73
CA LEU A 225 -9.33 1.38 3.44
C LEU A 225 -10.11 0.76 4.59
N TYR A 226 -11.27 1.34 4.86
CA TYR A 226 -12.22 0.88 5.86
C TYR A 226 -13.52 0.44 5.18
N TYR A 227 -14.15 -0.57 5.78
CA TYR A 227 -15.59 -0.81 5.60
C TYR A 227 -16.40 0.29 6.30
N PRO A 228 -17.67 0.53 5.91
CA PRO A 228 -18.52 1.54 6.54
C PRO A 228 -18.74 1.34 8.05
N ASN A 229 -18.54 0.12 8.57
CA ASN A 229 -18.62 -0.20 9.99
C ASN A 229 -17.33 0.11 10.78
N GLY A 230 -16.34 0.76 10.16
CA GLY A 230 -15.07 1.13 10.79
C GLY A 230 -14.02 0.01 10.83
N LYS A 231 -14.35 -1.19 10.34
CA LYS A 231 -13.38 -2.28 10.24
C LYS A 231 -12.42 -2.08 9.07
N ILE A 232 -11.20 -2.58 9.22
CA ILE A 232 -10.20 -2.55 8.16
C ILE A 232 -10.68 -3.40 6.98
N GLN A 233 -10.60 -2.83 5.79
CA GLN A 233 -10.78 -3.54 4.53
C GLN A 233 -9.44 -3.80 3.84
N HIS A 234 -8.51 -2.85 3.93
CA HIS A 234 -7.20 -2.94 3.30
C HIS A 234 -6.13 -2.19 4.09
N ALA A 235 -5.03 -2.88 4.41
CA ALA A 235 -3.79 -2.31 4.93
C ALA A 235 -2.54 -2.85 4.20
N GLY A 236 -2.67 -3.09 2.88
CA GLY A 236 -1.70 -3.81 2.04
C GLY A 236 -2.25 -5.11 1.45
N VAL A 237 -1.60 -5.64 0.40
CA VAL A 237 -1.91 -6.96 -0.18
C VAL A 237 -0.81 -7.96 0.17
N ILE A 238 -1.19 -9.09 0.75
CA ILE A 238 -0.31 -10.24 0.98
C ILE A 238 -0.47 -11.18 -0.21
N VAL A 239 0.58 -11.32 -1.01
CA VAL A 239 0.57 -12.18 -2.20
C VAL A 239 0.79 -13.63 -1.77
N GLY A 240 0.05 -14.57 -2.35
CA GLY A 240 -0.02 -15.99 -1.93
C GLY A 240 -1.09 -16.27 -0.85
N ALA A 241 -1.51 -15.26 -0.10
CA ALA A 241 -2.52 -15.43 0.94
C ALA A 241 -3.92 -15.66 0.34
N GLY A 242 -4.76 -16.43 1.03
CA GLY A 242 -6.09 -16.78 0.54
C GLY A 242 -6.09 -17.59 -0.76
N GLY A 243 -4.94 -18.19 -1.13
CA GLY A 243 -4.75 -18.96 -2.35
C GLY A 243 -4.07 -18.19 -3.49
N VAL A 244 -4.15 -16.85 -3.52
CA VAL A 244 -3.53 -16.00 -4.56
C VAL A 244 -3.09 -14.64 -4.04
N ALA A 245 -4.01 -13.88 -3.43
CA ALA A 245 -3.75 -12.59 -2.82
C ALA A 245 -4.89 -12.27 -1.85
N ALA A 246 -4.55 -11.68 -0.70
CA ALA A 246 -5.51 -11.32 0.33
C ALA A 246 -5.17 -9.95 0.94
N HIS A 247 -6.15 -9.31 1.59
CA HIS A 247 -5.94 -7.99 2.19
C HIS A 247 -5.43 -8.12 3.63
N SER A 248 -4.32 -7.45 3.93
CA SER A 248 -3.72 -7.39 5.26
C SER A 248 -4.72 -6.83 6.30
N HIS A 249 -4.88 -7.53 7.43
CA HIS A 249 -5.71 -7.16 8.60
C HIS A 249 -7.21 -6.94 8.32
N ARG A 250 -7.75 -7.55 7.25
CA ARG A 250 -9.17 -7.41 6.91
C ARG A 250 -10.06 -7.87 8.08
N LEU A 251 -11.13 -7.11 8.34
CA LEU A 251 -12.13 -7.30 9.41
C LEU A 251 -11.64 -7.01 10.85
N GLU A 252 -10.36 -6.68 11.04
CA GLU A 252 -9.90 -6.11 12.32
C GLU A 252 -10.47 -4.70 12.55
N ASP A 253 -10.43 -4.24 13.78
CA ASP A 253 -10.93 -2.91 14.15
C ASP A 253 -9.99 -1.81 13.62
N GLY A 254 -10.56 -0.69 13.19
CA GLY A 254 -9.84 0.36 12.48
C GLY A 254 -8.71 1.03 13.26
N ASP A 255 -8.80 1.02 14.59
CA ASP A 255 -7.85 1.61 15.54
C ASP A 255 -6.76 0.63 16.01
N THR A 256 -6.77 -0.62 15.53
CA THR A 256 -5.70 -1.59 15.80
C THR A 256 -4.36 -1.10 15.25
N PHE A 257 -3.29 -1.40 15.98
CA PHE A 257 -1.93 -1.27 15.44
C PHE A 257 -1.61 -2.43 14.49
N GLY A 258 -2.33 -3.55 14.61
CA GLY A 258 -2.07 -4.79 13.89
C GLY A 258 -0.78 -5.48 14.33
N TYR A 259 -0.40 -6.53 13.60
CA TYR A 259 0.85 -7.25 13.81
C TYR A 259 2.05 -6.29 13.71
N GLU A 260 2.87 -6.21 14.76
CA GLU A 260 4.09 -5.39 14.80
C GLU A 260 3.86 -3.94 14.31
N ALA A 261 2.71 -3.36 14.69
CA ALA A 261 2.29 -2.02 14.29
C ALA A 261 2.24 -1.78 12.76
N CYS A 262 2.06 -2.83 11.96
CA CYS A 262 2.09 -2.74 10.49
C CYS A 262 0.96 -1.89 9.91
N VAL A 263 -0.18 -1.79 10.60
CA VAL A 263 -1.36 -1.05 10.12
C VAL A 263 -1.14 0.46 10.20
N VAL A 264 -0.33 0.93 11.16
CA VAL A 264 -0.13 2.36 11.46
C VAL A 264 1.22 2.89 10.97
N ASN A 265 2.01 2.07 10.27
CA ASN A 265 3.30 2.44 9.69
C ASN A 265 3.31 2.29 8.17
N VAL A 266 4.08 3.14 7.49
CA VAL A 266 4.34 3.01 6.04
C VAL A 266 5.12 1.72 5.78
N ARG A 267 4.70 0.93 4.79
CA ARG A 267 5.33 -0.36 4.47
C ARG A 267 5.36 -0.65 2.98
N ASN A 268 6.31 -1.49 2.59
CA ASN A 268 6.33 -2.07 1.26
C ASN A 268 5.51 -3.37 1.24
N TYR A 269 4.77 -3.57 0.15
CA TYR A 269 4.10 -4.83 -0.20
C TYR A 269 4.39 -5.19 -1.65
N LEU A 270 4.18 -6.45 -2.04
CA LEU A 270 4.26 -6.82 -3.46
C LEU A 270 3.17 -6.14 -4.29
N ALA A 271 2.03 -5.82 -3.70
CA ALA A 271 0.96 -5.09 -4.36
C ALA A 271 0.14 -4.26 -3.36
N VAL A 272 -0.60 -3.30 -3.92
CA VAL A 272 -1.64 -2.53 -3.23
C VAL A 272 -2.93 -2.64 -4.05
N THR A 273 -4.08 -2.40 -3.41
CA THR A 273 -5.38 -2.56 -4.07
C THR A 273 -5.63 -1.52 -5.17
N GLY A 274 -6.25 -1.96 -6.26
CA GLY A 274 -6.72 -1.09 -7.34
C GLY A 274 -7.87 -0.15 -6.94
N ALA A 275 -8.45 -0.28 -5.74
CA ALA A 275 -9.51 0.61 -5.28
C ALA A 275 -9.03 2.05 -5.02
N CYS A 276 -7.76 2.22 -4.64
CA CYS A 276 -7.09 3.51 -4.49
C CYS A 276 -5.58 3.32 -4.62
N VAL A 277 -5.01 3.66 -5.78
CA VAL A 277 -3.57 3.55 -6.03
C VAL A 277 -3.04 4.71 -6.87
N MET A 278 -2.03 5.40 -6.35
CA MET A 278 -1.32 6.49 -7.04
C MET A 278 -0.08 5.95 -7.74
N VAL A 279 0.15 6.42 -8.95
CA VAL A 279 1.29 6.03 -9.79
C VAL A 279 1.74 7.23 -10.64
N ARG A 280 3.05 7.34 -10.89
CA ARG A 280 3.57 8.25 -11.92
C ARG A 280 2.96 7.89 -13.27
N ARG A 281 2.23 8.80 -13.90
CA ARG A 281 1.50 8.50 -15.15
C ARG A 281 2.44 7.95 -16.23
N LYS A 282 3.61 8.56 -16.38
CA LYS A 282 4.64 8.10 -17.32
C LYS A 282 5.05 6.65 -17.05
N LEU A 283 5.28 6.29 -15.79
CA LEU A 283 5.61 4.91 -15.41
C LEU A 283 4.48 3.96 -15.76
N PHE A 284 3.22 4.31 -15.46
CA PHE A 284 2.06 3.48 -15.81
C PHE A 284 2.02 3.19 -17.32
N LEU A 285 2.24 4.21 -18.16
CA LEU A 285 2.32 4.07 -19.61
C LEU A 285 3.52 3.20 -20.05
N ASP A 286 4.70 3.42 -19.48
CA ASP A 286 5.94 2.66 -19.77
C ASP A 286 5.85 1.18 -19.31
N MET A 287 4.93 0.87 -18.40
CA MET A 287 4.57 -0.49 -17.96
C MET A 287 3.48 -1.13 -18.84
N ASN A 288 3.01 -0.45 -19.91
CA ASN A 288 1.82 -0.81 -20.69
C ASN A 288 0.54 -0.94 -19.84
N GLY A 289 0.46 -0.19 -18.74
CA GLY A 289 -0.69 -0.16 -17.84
C GLY A 289 -1.00 -1.51 -17.19
N PHE A 290 -2.29 -1.75 -16.93
CA PHE A 290 -2.82 -3.02 -16.45
C PHE A 290 -2.85 -4.06 -17.57
N ASP A 291 -2.51 -5.31 -17.23
CA ASP A 291 -2.58 -6.39 -18.21
C ASP A 291 -4.04 -6.85 -18.39
N GLU A 292 -4.51 -6.75 -19.62
CA GLU A 292 -5.91 -6.97 -20.01
C GLU A 292 -6.30 -8.45 -20.03
N VAL A 293 -5.36 -9.36 -19.72
CA VAL A 293 -5.68 -10.78 -19.50
C VAL A 293 -6.45 -11.01 -18.18
N PHE A 294 -6.33 -10.07 -17.24
CA PHE A 294 -6.98 -10.09 -15.94
C PHE A 294 -8.28 -9.29 -15.98
N ASP A 295 -9.41 -10.02 -15.86
CA ASP A 295 -10.75 -9.45 -15.83
C ASP A 295 -11.70 -10.41 -15.11
N PRO A 296 -12.33 -10.03 -13.99
CA PRO A 296 -12.43 -8.67 -13.48
C PRO A 296 -11.56 -8.40 -12.23
N ALA A 297 -10.54 -9.23 -11.99
CA ALA A 297 -9.74 -9.24 -10.77
C ALA A 297 -8.25 -9.52 -11.03
N TYR A 298 -7.41 -9.07 -10.09
CA TYR A 298 -5.95 -9.27 -9.99
C TYR A 298 -5.06 -8.46 -10.92
N GLN A 299 -5.61 -7.57 -11.75
CA GLN A 299 -4.81 -6.66 -12.57
C GLN A 299 -3.89 -5.73 -11.76
N ASP A 300 -4.33 -5.33 -10.57
CA ASP A 300 -3.59 -4.53 -9.59
C ASP A 300 -2.45 -5.33 -8.94
N VAL A 301 -2.72 -6.59 -8.59
CA VAL A 301 -1.70 -7.49 -8.05
C VAL A 301 -0.62 -7.82 -9.07
N ASP A 302 -1.01 -8.14 -10.31
CA ASP A 302 -0.05 -8.33 -11.40
C ASP A 302 0.80 -7.08 -11.65
N PHE A 303 0.17 -5.91 -11.68
CA PHE A 303 0.88 -4.65 -11.88
C PHE A 303 1.90 -4.37 -10.77
N GLY A 304 1.53 -4.60 -9.50
CA GLY A 304 2.42 -4.48 -8.35
C GLY A 304 3.63 -5.42 -8.45
N ILE A 305 3.41 -6.69 -8.81
CA ILE A 305 4.50 -7.65 -8.99
C ILE A 305 5.41 -7.23 -10.16
N ARG A 306 4.85 -6.74 -11.28
CA ARG A 306 5.66 -6.23 -12.40
C ARG A 306 6.48 -5.00 -12.04
N LEU A 307 5.96 -4.11 -11.21
CA LEU A 307 6.72 -2.97 -10.68
C LEU A 307 7.90 -3.47 -9.83
N TYR A 308 7.65 -4.44 -8.95
CA TYR A 308 8.69 -5.06 -8.13
C TYR A 308 9.79 -5.76 -8.94
N GLU A 309 9.42 -6.53 -9.96
CA GLU A 309 10.37 -7.16 -10.89
C GLU A 309 11.20 -6.14 -11.69
N ARG A 310 10.77 -4.88 -11.78
CA ARG A 310 11.57 -3.76 -12.32
C ARG A 310 12.41 -3.02 -11.27
N GLY A 311 12.48 -3.53 -10.05
CA GLY A 311 13.24 -2.93 -8.94
C GLY A 311 12.55 -1.76 -8.25
N LEU A 312 11.23 -1.62 -8.40
CA LEU A 312 10.43 -0.58 -7.75
C LEU A 312 9.65 -1.12 -6.56
N TYR A 313 9.34 -0.27 -5.58
CA TYR A 313 8.55 -0.65 -4.41
C TYR A 313 7.10 -0.19 -4.52
N ASN A 314 6.16 -1.03 -4.10
CA ASN A 314 4.78 -0.63 -3.90
C ASN A 314 4.59 -0.31 -2.41
N VAL A 315 4.19 0.92 -2.12
CA VAL A 315 4.12 1.46 -0.77
C VAL A 315 2.66 1.51 -0.30
N TYR A 316 2.37 0.97 0.87
CA TYR A 316 1.16 1.25 1.62
C TYR A 316 1.43 2.43 2.56
N THR A 317 0.54 3.44 2.56
CA THR A 317 0.57 4.54 3.52
C THR A 317 -0.68 4.53 4.42
N PRO A 318 -0.52 4.56 5.76
CA PRO A 318 -1.64 4.65 6.69
C PRO A 318 -2.24 6.05 6.76
N TYR A 319 -1.59 7.05 6.14
CA TYR A 319 -1.97 8.47 6.22
C TYR A 319 -2.92 8.91 5.09
N THR A 320 -3.34 7.96 4.26
CA THR A 320 -4.39 8.12 3.27
C THR A 320 -5.53 7.21 3.69
N GLU A 321 -6.59 7.78 4.26
CA GLU A 321 -7.66 7.03 4.91
C GLU A 321 -8.98 7.24 4.18
N LEU A 322 -9.58 6.14 3.72
CA LEU A 322 -10.81 6.16 2.93
C LEU A 322 -11.79 5.10 3.45
N ILE A 323 -13.09 5.41 3.45
CA ILE A 323 -14.12 4.36 3.46
C ILE A 323 -14.31 3.91 2.02
N HIS A 324 -14.29 2.61 1.80
CA HIS A 324 -14.71 2.03 0.53
C HIS A 324 -15.97 1.21 0.80
N TYR A 325 -17.08 1.66 0.20
CA TYR A 325 -18.41 1.05 0.36
C TYR A 325 -18.57 -0.26 -0.41
N GLU A 326 -17.43 -0.88 -0.75
CA GLU A 326 -17.25 -2.16 -1.43
C GLU A 326 -18.45 -3.07 -1.19
N SER A 327 -18.97 -3.67 -2.26
CA SER A 327 -20.00 -4.72 -2.25
C SER A 327 -21.43 -4.30 -2.44
N VAL A 328 -21.69 -3.08 -2.87
CA VAL A 328 -23.00 -2.75 -3.48
C VAL A 328 -23.13 -3.42 -4.87
N SER A 329 -22.06 -4.04 -5.36
CA SER A 329 -22.03 -4.87 -6.58
C SER A 329 -21.41 -6.28 -6.42
N ARG A 330 -20.81 -6.66 -5.28
CA ARG A 330 -19.84 -7.79 -5.27
C ARG A 330 -19.78 -8.79 -4.10
N LEU A 331 -20.34 -8.58 -2.91
CA LEU A 331 -20.27 -9.63 -1.85
C LEU A 331 -21.63 -10.25 -1.49
N ASP A 332 -22.74 -9.52 -1.60
CA ASP A 332 -24.07 -10.10 -1.36
C ASP A 332 -24.69 -10.79 -2.58
N THR A 333 -24.00 -10.79 -3.73
CA THR A 333 -24.56 -11.23 -5.02
C THR A 333 -23.58 -11.98 -5.90
N LYS A 334 -22.45 -12.51 -5.39
CA LYS A 334 -21.58 -13.38 -6.20
C LYS A 334 -22.34 -14.63 -6.60
N ASN A 335 -22.87 -14.60 -7.81
CA ASN A 335 -23.42 -15.76 -8.45
C ASN A 335 -22.27 -16.73 -8.76
N LYS A 336 -22.63 -17.95 -9.17
CA LYS A 336 -21.64 -18.98 -9.49
C LYS A 336 -20.66 -18.52 -10.59
N GLU A 337 -21.12 -17.74 -11.55
CA GLU A 337 -20.30 -17.26 -12.67
C GLU A 337 -19.20 -16.29 -12.22
N ASP A 338 -19.49 -15.40 -11.26
CA ASP A 338 -18.50 -14.47 -10.73
C ASP A 338 -17.40 -15.18 -9.93
N LEU A 339 -17.78 -16.22 -9.17
CA LEU A 339 -16.82 -17.08 -8.47
C LEU A 339 -15.96 -17.89 -9.45
N GLU A 340 -16.55 -18.39 -10.53
CA GLU A 340 -15.81 -19.09 -11.59
C GLU A 340 -14.81 -18.15 -12.29
N LYS A 341 -15.20 -16.90 -12.60
CA LYS A 341 -14.29 -15.89 -13.16
C LYS A 341 -13.14 -15.56 -12.21
N ASP A 342 -13.41 -15.37 -10.93
CA ASP A 342 -12.36 -15.12 -9.94
C ASP A 342 -11.39 -16.31 -9.87
N THR A 343 -11.91 -17.54 -9.87
CA THR A 343 -11.09 -18.77 -9.87
C THR A 343 -10.19 -18.86 -11.10
N VAL A 344 -10.73 -18.56 -12.29
CA VAL A 344 -9.95 -18.55 -13.54
C VAL A 344 -8.83 -17.50 -13.49
N ASN A 345 -9.10 -16.28 -13.00
CA ASN A 345 -8.07 -15.24 -12.90
C ASN A 345 -7.03 -15.56 -11.81
N ALA A 346 -7.46 -16.17 -10.71
CA ALA A 346 -6.58 -16.69 -9.67
C ALA A 346 -5.60 -17.75 -10.25
N GLU A 347 -6.07 -18.64 -11.11
CA GLU A 347 -5.20 -19.59 -11.82
C GLU A 347 -4.23 -18.92 -12.79
N LYS A 348 -4.69 -17.94 -13.57
CA LYS A 348 -3.82 -17.16 -14.47
C LYS A 348 -2.69 -16.50 -13.70
N LEU A 349 -3.00 -15.87 -12.57
CA LEU A 349 -2.01 -15.16 -11.75
C LEU A 349 -0.99 -16.13 -11.13
N ARG A 350 -1.44 -17.26 -10.59
CA ARG A 350 -0.57 -18.33 -10.09
C ARG A 350 0.37 -18.88 -11.16
N LYS A 351 -0.15 -19.15 -12.37
CA LYS A 351 0.65 -19.64 -13.50
C LYS A 351 1.68 -18.61 -13.96
N ARG A 352 1.37 -17.32 -13.87
CA ARG A 352 2.25 -16.22 -14.28
C ARG A 352 3.36 -15.95 -13.27
N TRP A 353 3.04 -16.00 -11.98
CA TRP A 353 3.96 -15.63 -10.89
C TRP A 353 4.20 -16.78 -9.90
N PRO A 354 4.61 -17.99 -10.36
CA PRO A 354 4.78 -19.15 -9.48
C PRO A 354 5.91 -18.98 -8.45
N GLN A 355 6.83 -18.04 -8.66
CA GLN A 355 7.87 -17.72 -7.70
C GLN A 355 7.34 -17.00 -6.46
N TYR A 356 6.24 -16.24 -6.59
CA TYR A 356 5.64 -15.47 -5.50
C TYR A 356 4.34 -16.10 -4.99
N ILE A 357 3.65 -16.90 -5.82
CA ILE A 357 2.32 -17.43 -5.52
C ILE A 357 2.31 -18.94 -5.64
N GLU A 358 2.24 -19.60 -4.48
CA GLU A 358 1.83 -20.99 -4.36
C GLU A 358 0.40 -21.02 -3.78
N TYR A 359 -0.33 -22.14 -3.92
CA TYR A 359 -1.63 -22.23 -3.28
C TYR A 359 -1.48 -22.18 -1.75
N MET A 360 -2.00 -21.11 -1.13
CA MET A 360 -1.87 -20.83 0.31
C MET A 360 -0.41 -20.78 0.77
N GLY A 361 0.42 -20.14 -0.05
CA GLY A 361 1.85 -20.02 0.17
C GLY A 361 2.49 -19.13 -0.89
N GLY A 362 3.80 -18.96 -0.79
CA GLY A 362 4.52 -18.10 -1.71
C GLY A 362 5.89 -17.77 -1.15
N ARG A 363 6.67 -17.03 -1.93
CA ARG A 363 7.88 -16.34 -1.46
C ARG A 363 7.68 -14.84 -1.60
N ASP A 364 6.57 -14.33 -1.05
CA ASP A 364 6.36 -12.89 -0.97
C ASP A 364 7.49 -12.29 -0.11
N PRO A 365 8.38 -11.45 -0.67
CA PRO A 365 9.53 -10.91 0.04
C PRO A 365 9.15 -9.97 1.20
N PHE A 366 7.90 -9.53 1.28
CA PHE A 366 7.37 -8.66 2.32
C PHE A 366 6.51 -9.40 3.35
N TYR A 367 6.33 -10.72 3.20
CA TYR A 367 5.58 -11.56 4.13
C TYR A 367 6.46 -12.69 4.69
N ASN A 368 6.27 -13.02 5.97
CA ASN A 368 7.09 -14.03 6.63
C ASN A 368 6.49 -15.42 6.45
N ASP A 369 7.24 -16.36 5.86
CA ASP A 369 6.79 -17.74 5.60
C ASP A 369 6.44 -18.58 6.84
N ASN A 370 6.79 -18.10 8.03
CA ASN A 370 6.34 -18.69 9.30
C ASN A 370 4.93 -18.22 9.70
N LEU A 371 4.34 -17.27 8.99
CA LEU A 371 2.97 -16.80 9.18
C LEU A 371 2.02 -17.50 8.21
N SER A 372 0.75 -17.51 8.57
CA SER A 372 -0.28 -18.25 7.83
C SER A 372 -0.73 -17.48 6.60
N TYR A 373 -0.47 -18.03 5.42
CA TYR A 373 -1.11 -17.59 4.17
C TYR A 373 -2.60 -18.00 4.09
N ALA A 374 -3.14 -18.71 5.08
CA ALA A 374 -4.57 -19.05 5.14
C ALA A 374 -5.43 -17.92 5.73
N HIS A 375 -4.82 -16.99 6.47
CA HIS A 375 -5.53 -15.96 7.22
C HIS A 375 -4.88 -14.59 6.98
N GLU A 376 -5.69 -13.54 7.11
CA GLU A 376 -5.30 -12.15 6.86
C GLU A 376 -4.71 -11.44 8.09
N ASP A 377 -4.56 -12.15 9.21
CA ASP A 377 -4.28 -11.60 10.55
C ASP A 377 -2.86 -11.92 11.08
N PHE A 378 -1.94 -12.31 10.19
CA PHE A 378 -0.54 -12.56 10.53
C PHE A 378 -0.33 -13.61 11.63
N ARG A 379 -1.28 -14.51 11.87
CA ARG A 379 -1.09 -15.60 12.84
C ARG A 379 0.00 -16.56 12.38
N ILE A 380 0.64 -17.23 13.35
CA ILE A 380 1.70 -18.22 13.07
C ILE A 380 1.11 -19.40 12.28
N LYS A 381 1.87 -19.85 11.27
CA LYS A 381 1.57 -21.06 10.51
C LYS A 381 1.76 -22.29 11.39
N LEU A 382 0.66 -22.98 11.71
CA LEU A 382 0.72 -24.26 12.43
C LEU A 382 1.27 -25.34 11.48
N LYS A 383 2.36 -26.01 11.87
CA LYS A 383 2.80 -27.23 11.20
C LYS A 383 1.97 -28.41 11.72
N LEU A 384 1.50 -29.28 10.82
CA LEU A 384 0.75 -30.48 11.20
C LEU A 384 1.51 -31.38 12.20
N SER A 385 2.85 -31.37 12.19
CA SER A 385 3.68 -32.12 13.15
C SER A 385 3.56 -31.62 14.60
N SER A 386 3.35 -30.32 14.84
CA SER A 386 3.22 -29.77 16.19
C SER A 386 1.86 -30.02 16.84
N ILE A 387 0.86 -30.46 16.07
CA ILE A 387 -0.46 -30.85 16.59
C ILE A 387 -0.44 -32.29 17.14
N ILE A 388 0.50 -33.12 16.68
CA ILE A 388 0.65 -34.51 17.12
C ILE A 388 1.49 -34.59 18.40
N GLU A 389 2.51 -33.75 18.55
CA GLU A 389 3.35 -33.72 19.76
C GLU A 389 2.63 -33.13 20.99
N ASN A 390 1.70 -32.19 20.81
CA ASN A 390 0.90 -31.62 21.92
C ASN A 390 -0.34 -32.46 22.31
N LYS A 391 -0.46 -33.71 21.82
CA LYS A 391 -1.46 -34.69 22.29
C LYS A 391 -0.87 -35.79 23.18
N GLN A 392 0.40 -35.66 23.57
CA GLN A 392 0.97 -36.39 24.69
C GLN A 392 1.48 -35.34 25.68
N ILE A 393 1.11 -35.46 26.97
CA ILE A 393 1.21 -34.47 28.06
C ILE A 393 -0.04 -33.56 28.09
N ILE A 394 -1.11 -33.78 28.89
CA ILE A 394 -1.45 -34.63 30.04
C ILE A 394 -2.94 -34.99 29.89
#